data_AF-A0A4U2DQP1-F1
#
_entry.id   AF-A0A4U2DQP1-F1
#
_cell.length_a   1.000
_cell.length_b   1.000
_cell.length_c   1.000
_cell.angle_alpha   90.00
_cell.angle_beta   90.00
_cell.angle_gamma   90.00
#
_symmetry.space_group_name_H-M   'P 1'
#
loop_
_entity.id
_entity.type
_entity.pdbx_description
1 polymer ?
#
loop_
_entity_poly.entity_id
_entity_poly.type
_entity_poly.pdbx_seq_one_letter_code
_entity_poly.pdbx_strand_id
1 'polypeptide(L)'
;SFSEQNTLQTKSQYDKEYRAKRKARKHELIALNREIVSREQETNANFGFGFSKRRLLRSGEWVELPTEYAFILKGCEEFINNPQRFPGLFAWGGAAINNIQCRTLVAKVLACILTNTDLIGGRVGQPTEAGLKPISYDQLQEDYALRFGDFISPKSFAKVIRYLQRASYLATERINV
;
A
#
# COMPACT_ATOMS: atom_id res chain seq x y z
N SER A 1 37.08 -8.54 17.83
CA SER A 1 37.15 -8.29 19.29
C SER A 1 35.85 -8.77 19.95
N PHE A 2 35.85 -9.13 21.24
CA PHE A 2 34.64 -9.61 21.96
C PHE A 2 33.54 -8.53 22.03
N SER A 3 33.91 -7.25 21.94
CA SER A 3 33.01 -6.09 21.92
C SER A 3 32.23 -5.99 20.59
N GLU A 4 32.87 -6.18 19.44
CA GLU A 4 32.22 -6.15 18.12
C GLU A 4 31.14 -7.23 17.98
N GLN A 5 31.41 -8.44 18.46
CA GLN A 5 30.44 -9.55 18.42
C GLN A 5 29.20 -9.27 19.28
N ASN A 6 29.36 -8.62 20.43
CA ASN A 6 28.27 -8.26 21.32
C ASN A 6 27.39 -7.14 20.74
N THR A 7 27.98 -6.14 20.09
CA THR A 7 27.25 -5.09 19.33
C THR A 7 26.49 -5.62 18.12
N LEU A 8 27.02 -6.64 17.43
CA LEU A 8 26.33 -7.26 16.29
C LEU A 8 25.15 -8.13 16.74
N GLN A 9 25.27 -8.84 17.87
CA GLN A 9 24.18 -9.61 18.45
C GLN A 9 23.03 -8.72 18.93
N THR A 10 23.32 -7.61 19.60
CA THR A 10 22.31 -6.62 20.03
C THR A 10 21.62 -5.95 18.84
N LYS A 11 22.34 -5.59 17.77
CA LYS A 11 21.73 -5.05 16.55
C LYS A 11 20.82 -6.07 15.83
N SER A 12 21.25 -7.33 15.75
CA SER A 12 20.47 -8.40 15.13
C SER A 12 19.16 -8.67 15.87
N GLN A 13 19.21 -8.68 17.20
CA GLN A 13 18.02 -8.81 18.06
C GLN A 13 17.08 -7.61 17.86
N TYR A 14 17.62 -6.39 17.89
CA TYR A 14 16.86 -5.17 17.61
C TYR A 14 16.16 -5.21 16.25
N ASP A 15 16.87 -5.57 15.18
CA ASP A 15 16.30 -5.66 13.82
C ASP A 15 15.22 -6.75 13.72
N LYS A 16 15.34 -7.82 14.50
CA LYS A 16 14.33 -8.89 14.57
C LYS A 16 13.08 -8.42 15.30
N GLU A 17 13.22 -7.81 16.47
CA GLU A 17 12.12 -7.24 17.25
C GLU A 17 11.40 -6.14 16.48
N TYR A 18 12.15 -5.26 15.82
CA TYR A 18 11.62 -4.20 14.98
C TYR A 18 10.77 -4.74 13.82
N ARG A 19 11.26 -5.78 13.12
CA ARG A 19 10.49 -6.46 12.07
C ARG A 19 9.26 -7.17 12.62
N ALA A 20 9.36 -7.78 13.80
CA ALA A 20 8.24 -8.44 14.46
C ALA A 20 7.15 -7.43 14.84
N LYS A 21 7.51 -6.29 15.45
CA LYS A 21 6.59 -5.20 15.80
C LYS A 21 5.85 -4.65 14.59
N ARG A 22 6.56 -4.39 13.48
CA ARG A 22 5.95 -3.94 12.22
C ARG A 22 4.97 -4.96 11.64
N LYS A 23 5.31 -6.25 11.72
CA LYS A 23 4.42 -7.33 11.28
C LYS A 23 3.17 -7.40 12.15
N ALA A 24 3.33 -7.36 13.48
CA ALA A 24 2.22 -7.36 14.43
C ALA A 24 1.27 -6.19 14.18
N ARG A 25 1.82 -4.98 13.98
CA ARG A 25 1.02 -3.79 13.64
C ARG A 25 0.16 -3.97 12.40
N LYS A 26 0.70 -4.60 11.34
CA LYS A 26 -0.07 -4.89 10.12
C LYS A 26 -1.20 -5.89 10.37
N HIS A 27 -0.98 -6.87 11.25
CA HIS A 27 -2.04 -7.81 11.65
C HIS A 27 -3.15 -7.14 12.47
N GLU A 28 -2.81 -6.20 13.35
CA GLU A 28 -3.81 -5.38 14.06
C GLU A 28 -4.69 -4.60 13.07
N LEU A 29 -4.09 -3.98 12.06
CA LEU A 29 -4.83 -3.22 11.05
C LEU A 29 -5.68 -4.11 10.13
N ILE A 30 -5.23 -5.34 9.87
CA ILE A 30 -6.04 -6.35 9.18
C ILE A 30 -7.26 -6.74 10.02
N ALA A 31 -7.08 -6.95 11.32
CA ALA A 31 -8.17 -7.27 12.23
C ALA A 31 -9.19 -6.13 12.28
N LEU A 32 -8.72 -4.88 12.41
CA LEU A 32 -9.56 -3.68 12.35
C LEU A 32 -10.35 -3.58 11.04
N ASN A 33 -9.72 -3.83 9.88
CA ASN A 33 -10.42 -3.85 8.61
C ASN A 33 -11.57 -4.86 8.61
N ARG A 34 -11.30 -6.10 9.05
CA ARG A 34 -12.29 -7.18 9.05
C ARG A 34 -13.45 -6.91 10.01
N GLU A 35 -13.14 -6.36 11.19
CA GLU A 35 -14.13 -5.95 12.18
C GLU A 35 -15.10 -4.91 11.59
N ILE A 36 -14.56 -3.83 11.02
CA ILE A 36 -15.37 -2.76 10.44
C ILE A 36 -16.16 -3.26 9.23
N VAL A 37 -15.54 -4.04 8.34
CA VAL A 37 -16.27 -4.61 7.19
C VAL A 37 -17.41 -5.51 7.66
N SER A 38 -17.18 -6.38 8.64
CA SER A 38 -18.22 -7.27 9.17
C SER A 38 -19.38 -6.48 9.77
N ARG A 39 -19.09 -5.46 10.60
CA ARG A 39 -20.11 -4.63 11.24
C ARG A 39 -20.96 -3.89 10.21
N GLU A 40 -20.34 -3.24 9.24
CA GLU A 40 -21.07 -2.47 8.23
C GLU A 40 -21.84 -3.37 7.25
N GLN A 41 -21.38 -4.61 7.03
CA GLN A 41 -22.07 -5.59 6.20
C GLN A 41 -23.40 -6.10 6.79
N GLU A 42 -23.63 -5.92 8.10
CA GLU A 42 -24.93 -6.19 8.72
C GLU A 42 -26.05 -5.30 8.14
N THR A 43 -25.69 -4.09 7.70
CA THR A 43 -26.64 -3.13 7.09
C THR A 43 -26.48 -3.03 5.57
N ASN A 44 -25.27 -3.26 5.05
CA ASN A 44 -24.99 -3.20 3.62
C ASN A 44 -24.05 -4.35 3.21
N ALA A 45 -24.64 -5.45 2.71
CA ALA A 45 -23.90 -6.65 2.31
C ALA A 45 -22.75 -6.39 1.31
N ASN A 46 -22.81 -5.31 0.52
CA ASN A 46 -21.79 -4.94 -0.45
C ASN A 46 -20.73 -3.97 0.11
N PHE A 47 -20.71 -3.74 1.42
CA PHE A 47 -19.73 -2.86 2.05
C PHE A 47 -18.31 -3.44 1.94
N GLY A 48 -17.36 -2.57 1.64
CA GLY A 48 -15.94 -2.91 1.53
C GLY A 48 -15.06 -1.73 1.12
N PHE A 49 -13.77 -1.82 1.47
CA PHE A 49 -12.75 -0.80 1.17
C PHE A 49 -12.06 -1.08 -0.17
N GLY A 50 -11.32 -2.18 -0.31
CA GLY A 50 -10.88 -2.77 -1.59
C GLY A 50 -10.48 -1.76 -2.68
N PHE A 51 -11.18 -1.81 -3.82
CA PHE A 51 -11.08 -0.83 -4.91
C PHE A 51 -12.21 0.21 -4.89
N SER A 52 -12.86 0.40 -3.74
CA SER A 52 -13.91 1.40 -3.56
C SER A 52 -13.33 2.75 -3.11
N LYS A 53 -14.09 3.83 -3.30
CA LYS A 53 -13.77 5.16 -2.79
C LYS A 53 -13.82 5.26 -1.26
N ARG A 54 -14.19 4.21 -0.53
CA ARG A 54 -14.16 4.20 0.94
C ARG A 54 -12.73 4.01 1.42
N ARG A 55 -12.35 4.73 2.47
CA ARG A 55 -11.03 4.64 3.10
C ARG A 55 -11.18 4.46 4.59
N LEU A 56 -10.57 3.40 5.12
CA LEU A 56 -10.41 3.20 6.56
C LEU A 56 -9.18 3.96 7.07
N LEU A 57 -9.35 4.73 8.14
CA LEU A 57 -8.29 5.45 8.83
C LEU A 57 -7.72 4.60 9.97
N ARG A 58 -6.51 4.95 10.42
CA ARG A 58 -5.86 4.28 11.57
C ARG A 58 -6.62 4.48 12.88
N SER A 59 -7.51 5.48 12.95
CA SER A 59 -8.41 5.72 14.08
C SER A 59 -9.54 4.70 14.19
N GLY A 60 -9.81 3.93 13.13
CA GLY A 60 -10.98 3.05 13.03
C GLY A 60 -12.19 3.70 12.36
N GLU A 61 -12.15 5.02 12.16
CA GLU A 61 -13.14 5.73 11.35
C GLU A 61 -12.93 5.44 9.87
N TRP A 62 -14.01 5.40 9.11
CA TRP A 62 -13.93 5.35 7.66
C TRP A 62 -14.61 6.54 7.02
N VAL A 63 -14.05 6.96 5.88
CA VAL A 63 -14.50 8.15 5.13
C VAL A 63 -14.74 7.79 3.66
N GLU A 64 -15.56 8.56 2.97
CA GLU A 64 -15.62 8.53 1.51
C GLU A 64 -14.61 9.52 0.90
N LEU A 65 -13.78 9.01 0.00
CA LEU A 65 -12.93 9.84 -0.86
C LEU A 65 -13.79 10.53 -1.93
N PRO A 66 -13.28 11.62 -2.55
CA PRO A 66 -13.91 12.24 -3.71
C PRO A 66 -14.27 11.24 -4.82
N THR A 67 -15.34 11.53 -5.57
CA THR A 67 -15.94 10.60 -6.54
C THR A 67 -14.96 10.17 -7.63
N GLU A 68 -13.98 11.01 -7.98
CA GLU A 68 -12.90 10.74 -8.93
C GLU A 68 -12.12 9.47 -8.55
N TYR A 69 -11.95 9.21 -7.25
CA TYR A 69 -11.28 8.01 -6.76
C TYR A 69 -12.04 6.72 -7.11
N ALA A 70 -13.36 6.75 -7.27
CA ALA A 70 -14.10 5.58 -7.72
C ALA A 70 -13.64 5.14 -9.11
N PHE A 71 -13.45 6.10 -10.04
CA PHE A 71 -12.97 5.81 -11.39
C PHE A 71 -11.50 5.38 -11.41
N ILE A 72 -10.65 6.07 -10.65
CA ILE A 72 -9.22 5.77 -10.56
C ILE A 72 -8.99 4.36 -9.99
N LEU A 73 -9.69 4.02 -8.91
CA LEU A 73 -9.57 2.73 -8.26
C LEU A 73 -10.21 1.61 -9.09
N LYS A 74 -11.29 1.91 -9.83
CA LYS A 74 -11.85 0.99 -10.80
C LYS A 74 -10.84 0.64 -11.91
N GLY A 75 -10.08 1.62 -12.39
CA GLY A 75 -8.99 1.38 -13.34
C GLY A 75 -7.91 0.43 -12.79
N CYS A 76 -7.60 0.52 -11.48
CA CYS A 76 -6.70 -0.42 -10.81
C CYS A 76 -7.29 -1.84 -10.77
N GLU A 77 -8.58 -1.98 -10.48
CA GLU A 77 -9.27 -3.27 -10.47
C GLU A 77 -9.32 -3.91 -11.87
N GLU A 78 -9.67 -3.14 -12.89
CA GLU A 78 -9.75 -3.59 -14.29
C GLU A 78 -8.40 -4.12 -14.80
N PHE A 79 -7.29 -3.53 -14.36
CA PHE A 79 -5.95 -3.99 -14.70
C PHE A 79 -5.67 -5.45 -14.33
N ILE A 80 -6.34 -5.98 -13.30
CA ILE A 80 -6.16 -7.38 -12.89
C ILE A 80 -6.52 -8.32 -14.05
N ASN A 81 -7.62 -8.04 -14.73
CA ASN A 81 -8.14 -8.86 -15.82
C ASN A 81 -7.73 -8.35 -17.22
N ASN A 82 -7.33 -7.08 -17.32
CA ASN A 82 -6.86 -6.46 -18.56
C ASN A 82 -5.44 -5.89 -18.38
N PRO A 83 -4.37 -6.61 -18.77
CA PRO A 83 -3.00 -6.13 -18.62
C PRO A 83 -2.72 -4.83 -19.39
N GLN A 84 -3.48 -4.54 -20.45
CA GLN A 84 -3.32 -3.33 -21.27
C GLN A 84 -3.93 -2.08 -20.63
N ARG A 85 -4.69 -2.22 -19.52
CA ARG A 85 -5.27 -1.08 -18.79
C ARG A 85 -4.21 -0.06 -18.36
N PHE A 86 -2.99 -0.53 -18.09
CA PHE A 86 -1.80 0.30 -17.87
C PHE A 86 -0.74 -0.02 -18.93
N PRO A 87 -0.73 0.67 -20.08
CA PRO A 87 0.15 0.36 -21.21
C PRO A 87 1.64 0.36 -20.85
N GLY A 88 2.07 1.31 -20.01
CA GLY A 88 3.46 1.35 -19.52
C GLY A 88 3.86 0.12 -18.72
N LEU A 89 2.95 -0.44 -17.90
CA LEU A 89 3.22 -1.68 -17.16
C LEU A 89 3.25 -2.89 -18.09
N PHE A 90 2.37 -2.92 -19.09
CA PHE A 90 2.37 -3.97 -20.11
C PHE A 90 3.67 -3.98 -20.93
N ALA A 91 4.13 -2.81 -21.37
CA ALA A 91 5.35 -2.68 -22.18
C ALA A 91 6.64 -2.88 -21.35
N TRP A 92 6.72 -2.30 -20.15
CA TRP A 92 8.00 -2.15 -19.43
C TRP A 92 8.07 -2.87 -18.08
N GLY A 93 6.94 -3.36 -17.56
CA GLY A 93 6.88 -4.09 -16.28
C GLY A 93 7.46 -5.52 -16.35
N GLY A 94 7.73 -6.02 -17.55
CA GLY A 94 8.36 -7.32 -17.80
C GLY A 94 7.38 -8.50 -17.74
N ALA A 95 7.89 -9.70 -18.02
CA ALA A 95 7.07 -10.92 -18.20
C ALA A 95 6.16 -11.26 -17.01
N ALA A 96 6.52 -10.83 -15.79
CA ALA A 96 5.71 -11.07 -14.60
C ALA A 96 4.33 -10.39 -14.67
N ILE A 97 4.17 -9.29 -15.40
CA ILE A 97 2.89 -8.59 -15.57
C ILE A 97 1.86 -9.44 -16.33
N ASN A 98 2.29 -10.45 -17.09
CA ASN A 98 1.36 -11.39 -17.73
C ASN A 98 0.68 -12.34 -16.71
N ASN A 99 1.23 -12.46 -15.50
CA ASN A 99 0.62 -13.25 -14.42
C ASN A 99 -0.44 -12.44 -13.65
N ILE A 100 -1.66 -12.98 -13.55
CA ILE A 100 -2.79 -12.35 -12.86
C ILE A 100 -2.50 -12.04 -11.39
N GLN A 101 -1.82 -12.92 -10.66
CA GLN A 101 -1.47 -12.70 -9.24
C GLN A 101 -0.50 -11.52 -9.09
N CYS A 102 0.43 -11.37 -10.04
CA CYS A 102 1.33 -10.22 -10.07
C CYS A 102 0.56 -8.93 -10.32
N ARG A 103 -0.39 -8.93 -11.28
CA ARG A 103 -1.25 -7.78 -11.54
C ARG A 103 -2.14 -7.44 -10.35
N THR A 104 -2.69 -8.43 -9.65
CA THR A 104 -3.45 -8.21 -8.41
C THR A 104 -2.61 -7.49 -7.37
N LEU A 105 -1.36 -7.92 -7.15
CA LEU A 105 -0.47 -7.24 -6.20
C LEU A 105 -0.14 -5.82 -6.64
N VAL A 106 0.16 -5.60 -7.92
CA VAL A 106 0.44 -4.27 -8.48
C VAL A 106 -0.78 -3.36 -8.33
N ALA A 107 -1.98 -3.83 -8.70
CA ALA A 107 -3.23 -3.10 -8.58
C ALA A 107 -3.52 -2.67 -7.13
N LYS A 108 -3.40 -3.62 -6.18
CA LYS A 108 -3.64 -3.34 -4.76
C LYS A 108 -2.65 -2.30 -4.21
N VAL A 109 -1.36 -2.42 -4.52
CA VAL A 109 -0.35 -1.44 -4.06
C VAL A 109 -0.55 -0.08 -4.73
N LEU A 110 -0.84 -0.04 -6.02
CA LEU A 110 -1.09 1.20 -6.76
C LEU A 110 -2.30 1.95 -6.18
N ALA A 111 -3.39 1.25 -5.84
CA ALA A 111 -4.53 1.82 -5.14
C ALA A 111 -4.15 2.48 -3.80
N CYS A 112 -3.23 1.88 -3.04
CA CYS A 112 -2.74 2.45 -1.78
C CYS A 112 -1.90 3.70 -2.00
N ILE A 113 -1.08 3.73 -3.06
CA ILE A 113 -0.29 4.90 -3.42
C ILE A 113 -1.21 6.04 -3.85
N LEU A 114 -2.10 5.80 -4.81
CA LEU A 114 -2.98 6.83 -5.39
C LEU A 114 -3.88 7.48 -4.34
N THR A 115 -4.37 6.72 -3.36
CA THR A 115 -5.19 7.24 -2.27
C THR A 115 -4.42 8.04 -1.22
N ASN A 116 -3.09 8.05 -1.31
CA ASN A 116 -2.20 8.96 -0.59
C ASN A 116 -1.54 10.00 -1.51
N THR A 117 -1.97 10.09 -2.77
CA THR A 117 -1.44 11.05 -3.73
C THR A 117 -2.31 12.30 -3.77
N ASP A 118 -1.68 13.46 -3.72
CA ASP A 118 -2.30 14.70 -4.19
C ASP A 118 -2.50 14.60 -5.71
N LEU A 119 -3.75 14.51 -6.15
CA LEU A 119 -4.10 14.30 -7.57
C LEU A 119 -3.60 15.43 -8.48
N ILE A 120 -3.42 16.65 -7.95
CA ILE A 120 -2.96 17.80 -8.74
C ILE A 120 -1.44 17.80 -8.81
N GLY A 121 -0.76 17.72 -7.66
CA GLY A 121 0.70 17.79 -7.58
C GLY A 121 1.41 16.46 -7.89
N GLY A 122 0.70 15.33 -7.93
CA GLY A 122 1.25 13.99 -8.14
C GLY A 122 2.13 13.48 -7.00
N ARG A 123 2.13 14.14 -5.83
CA ARG A 123 3.00 13.81 -4.70
C ARG A 123 2.32 12.88 -3.71
N VAL A 124 3.05 11.88 -3.24
CA VAL A 124 2.55 10.87 -2.28
C VAL A 124 2.89 11.29 -0.86
N GLY A 125 1.88 11.56 -0.04
CA GLY A 125 2.09 11.98 1.34
C GLY A 125 0.83 12.47 2.05
N GLN A 126 1.02 12.97 3.26
CA GLN A 126 -0.04 13.55 4.07
C GLN A 126 0.01 15.08 3.99
N PRO A 127 -1.13 15.76 3.77
CA PRO A 127 -1.17 17.21 3.82
C PRO A 127 -0.92 17.70 5.25
N THR A 128 -0.08 18.71 5.39
CA THR A 128 0.23 19.42 6.64
C THR A 128 0.25 20.93 6.37
N GLU A 129 0.23 21.76 7.41
CA GLU A 129 0.32 23.23 7.26
C GLU A 129 1.59 23.67 6.52
N ALA A 130 2.70 22.93 6.67
CA ALA A 130 3.97 23.18 5.99
C ALA A 130 4.06 22.57 4.57
N GLY A 131 2.96 22.05 4.04
CA GLY A 131 2.92 21.33 2.75
C GLY A 131 2.75 19.82 2.91
N LEU A 132 3.23 19.05 1.95
CA LEU A 132 2.98 17.60 1.91
C LEU A 132 4.12 16.82 2.57
N LYS A 133 3.82 16.16 3.70
CA LYS A 133 4.75 15.30 4.43
C LYS A 133 4.84 13.93 3.74
N PRO A 134 6.00 13.52 3.23
CA PRO A 134 6.18 12.21 2.61
C PRO A 134 5.87 11.07 3.58
N ILE A 135 5.26 10.01 3.07
CA ILE A 135 4.96 8.81 3.85
C ILE A 135 5.96 7.69 3.58
N SER A 136 6.21 6.87 4.59
CA SER A 136 7.15 5.76 4.47
C SER A 136 6.56 4.55 3.73
N TYR A 137 7.41 3.69 3.19
CA TYR A 137 6.97 2.41 2.60
C TYR A 137 6.32 1.47 3.63
N ASP A 138 6.64 1.60 4.90
CA ASP A 138 5.98 0.82 5.96
C ASP A 138 4.55 1.33 6.18
N GLN A 139 4.36 2.65 6.15
CA GLN A 139 3.05 3.28 6.23
C GLN A 139 2.16 2.92 5.04
N LEU A 140 2.70 2.82 3.83
CA LEU A 140 1.95 2.30 2.67
C LEU A 140 1.57 0.83 2.81
N GLN A 141 2.39 0.01 3.48
CA GLN A 141 2.04 -1.39 3.78
C GLN A 141 0.95 -1.49 4.86
N GLU A 142 0.93 -0.56 5.82
CA GLU A 142 -0.18 -0.43 6.76
C GLU A 142 -1.47 -0.01 6.04
N ASP A 143 -1.39 0.94 5.11
CA ASP A 143 -2.55 1.34 4.31
C ASP A 143 -3.07 0.20 3.42
N TYR A 144 -2.17 -0.67 2.94
CA TYR A 144 -2.54 -1.91 2.26
C TYR A 144 -3.36 -2.84 3.16
N ALA A 145 -2.92 -3.03 4.41
CA ALA A 145 -3.66 -3.82 5.40
C ALA A 145 -5.04 -3.22 5.68
N LEU A 146 -5.12 -1.90 5.86
CA LEU A 146 -6.38 -1.19 6.10
C LEU A 146 -7.33 -1.21 4.91
N ARG A 147 -6.82 -1.20 3.66
CA ARG A 147 -7.66 -1.18 2.46
C ARG A 147 -8.13 -2.57 2.05
N PHE A 148 -7.30 -3.60 2.18
CA PHE A 148 -7.61 -4.94 1.65
C PHE A 148 -7.84 -6.01 2.70
N GLY A 149 -7.60 -5.75 3.99
CA GLY A 149 -7.74 -6.78 5.03
C GLY A 149 -6.75 -7.94 4.87
N ASP A 150 -5.64 -7.68 4.18
CA ASP A 150 -4.64 -8.65 3.75
C ASP A 150 -3.22 -8.21 4.11
N PHE A 151 -2.34 -9.18 4.34
CA PHE A 151 -0.93 -8.91 4.57
C PHE A 151 -0.13 -8.93 3.25
N ILE A 152 0.76 -7.95 3.08
CA ILE A 152 1.79 -7.97 2.03
C ILE A 152 3.18 -8.03 2.65
N SER A 153 4.01 -8.96 2.14
CA SER A 153 5.40 -9.04 2.59
C SER A 153 6.21 -7.82 2.10
N PRO A 154 7.18 -7.33 2.89
CA PRO A 154 8.04 -6.23 2.45
C PRO A 154 8.77 -6.52 1.13
N LYS A 155 9.16 -7.78 0.90
CA LYS A 155 9.82 -8.23 -0.34
C LYS A 155 8.88 -8.14 -1.55
N SER A 156 7.62 -8.57 -1.39
CA SER A 156 6.60 -8.46 -2.43
C SER A 156 6.28 -7.01 -2.73
N PHE A 157 6.13 -6.18 -1.70
CA PHE A 157 5.90 -4.74 -1.85
C PHE A 157 7.05 -4.07 -2.62
N ALA A 158 8.31 -4.31 -2.23
CA ALA A 158 9.48 -3.76 -2.91
C ALA A 158 9.60 -4.24 -4.37
N LYS A 159 9.12 -5.45 -4.69
CA LYS A 159 9.06 -5.94 -6.07
C LYS A 159 8.04 -5.15 -6.89
N VAL A 160 6.87 -4.86 -6.34
CA VAL A 160 5.85 -4.02 -6.99
C VAL A 160 6.35 -2.60 -7.22
N ILE A 161 7.00 -1.97 -6.24
CA ILE A 161 7.59 -0.64 -6.38
C ILE A 161 8.55 -0.60 -7.58
N ARG A 162 9.41 -1.61 -7.76
CA ARG A 162 10.30 -1.71 -8.91
C ARG A 162 9.57 -1.81 -10.25
N TYR A 163 8.42 -2.50 -10.31
CA TYR A 163 7.61 -2.54 -11.53
C TYR A 163 7.01 -1.19 -11.87
N LEU A 164 6.49 -0.49 -10.87
CA LEU A 164 5.93 0.85 -11.04
C LEU A 164 7.01 1.85 -11.48
N GLN A 165 8.20 1.81 -10.88
CA GLN A 165 9.34 2.65 -11.27
C GLN A 165 9.81 2.38 -12.70
N ARG A 166 9.98 1.11 -13.08
CA ARG A 166 10.39 0.73 -14.45
C ARG A 166 9.40 1.17 -15.52
N ALA A 167 8.12 1.21 -15.16
CA ALA A 167 7.04 1.63 -16.04
C ALA A 167 6.71 3.13 -15.91
N SER A 168 7.53 3.90 -15.18
CA SER A 168 7.39 5.34 -14.98
C SER A 168 6.08 5.78 -14.29
N TYR A 169 5.43 4.88 -13.54
CA TYR A 169 4.25 5.21 -12.72
C TYR A 169 4.60 5.73 -11.32
N LEU A 170 5.86 5.61 -10.90
CA LEU A 170 6.32 6.04 -9.59
C LEU A 170 7.76 6.53 -9.65
N ALA A 171 7.99 7.76 -9.23
CA ALA A 171 9.31 8.28 -8.92
C ALA A 171 9.48 8.37 -7.39
N THR A 172 10.64 7.99 -6.88
CA THR A 172 10.95 8.04 -5.44
C THR A 172 12.36 8.56 -5.23
N GLU A 173 12.51 9.53 -4.35
CA GLU A 173 13.80 10.07 -3.95
C GLU A 173 14.06 9.76 -2.48
N ARG A 174 15.35 9.61 -2.12
CA ARG A 174 15.73 9.48 -0.72
C ARG A 174 15.78 10.87 -0.10
N ILE A 175 14.87 11.13 0.82
CA ILE A 175 14.90 12.32 1.66
C ILE A 175 15.65 11.91 2.92
N ASN A 176 16.87 12.42 3.09
CA ASN A 176 17.59 12.28 4.36
C ASN A 176 16.94 13.26 5.34
N VAL A 177 16.26 12.72 6.35
CA VAL A 177 15.73 13.47 7.49
C VAL A 177 16.65 13.24 8.67
#